data_AF-A0A3B3I9K0-F1
#
_entry.id   AF-A0A3B3I9K0-F1
#
_cell.length_a   1.000
_cell.length_b   1.000
_cell.length_c   1.000
_cell.angle_alpha   90.00
_cell.angle_beta   90.00
_cell.angle_gamma   90.00
#
_symmetry.space_group_name_H-M   'P 1'
#
loop_
_entity.id
_entity.type
_entity.pdbx_description
1 polymer ?
#
loop_
_entity_poly.entity_id
_entity_poly.type
_entity_poly.pdbx_seq_one_letter_code
_entity_poly.pdbx_strand_id
1 'polypeptide(L)'
;MRACMTALLLACAAGESPPPHELDYGDYRGRWCVDDHGYVHVIGQVYYPSPTACPCTCTEDGPVCIQPTCARIHPRCTRISYKACCPVCEAVARVCVYRGRSYRVLEEFRISRCERCRCGSNRQVYCSVSACPAPHCVNPTYDPHHCCPVCRDGPNCFAGSRVIPAGGPVDINEYTVCYCTYKDDTWHTHPHATCEEPACLDSNRTPVLLSLLVF
;
A
#
# COMPACT_ATOMS: atom_id res chain seq x y z
N MET A 1 89.49 34.21 -81.83
CA MET A 1 89.16 33.77 -83.20
C MET A 1 89.14 32.24 -83.22
N ARG A 2 88.23 31.61 -83.99
CA ARG A 2 88.12 30.15 -84.25
C ARG A 2 87.65 29.33 -83.02
N ALA A 3 86.84 28.27 -83.13
CA ALA A 3 86.06 27.72 -84.26
C ALA A 3 84.77 27.03 -83.75
N CYS A 4 83.93 26.52 -84.67
CA CYS A 4 82.61 25.94 -84.44
C CYS A 4 82.59 24.41 -84.70
N MET A 5 81.54 23.68 -84.27
CA MET A 5 81.20 22.26 -84.57
C MET A 5 82.19 21.21 -83.96
N THR A 6 81.91 19.93 -83.65
CA THR A 6 80.77 18.96 -83.64
C THR A 6 81.25 17.69 -82.88
N ALA A 7 80.48 16.72 -82.33
CA ALA A 7 79.04 16.51 -82.12
C ALA A 7 78.80 15.37 -81.06
N LEU A 8 77.52 15.02 -80.84
CA LEU A 8 76.91 13.79 -80.24
C LEU A 8 77.79 12.60 -79.77
N LEU A 9 77.51 12.09 -78.56
CA LEU A 9 76.84 10.79 -78.32
C LEU A 9 76.45 10.61 -76.83
N LEU A 10 75.34 9.93 -76.57
CA LEU A 10 74.82 9.65 -75.22
C LEU A 10 75.39 8.33 -74.66
N ALA A 11 75.62 8.28 -73.34
CA ALA A 11 75.54 7.06 -72.55
C ALA A 11 75.03 7.40 -71.14
N CYS A 12 74.09 6.60 -70.62
CA CYS A 12 73.43 6.87 -69.34
C CYS A 12 74.35 6.56 -68.15
N ALA A 13 74.49 7.50 -67.22
CA ALA A 13 74.88 7.19 -65.85
C ALA A 13 73.60 6.98 -65.04
N ALA A 14 73.48 5.83 -64.37
CA ALA A 14 72.34 5.54 -63.51
C ALA A 14 72.32 6.53 -62.34
N GLY A 15 71.19 7.19 -62.10
CA GLY A 15 71.00 7.96 -60.89
C GLY A 15 70.82 7.00 -59.71
N GLU A 16 71.73 7.04 -58.74
CA GLU A 16 71.54 6.38 -57.45
C GLU A 16 70.28 6.95 -56.81
N SER A 17 69.19 6.18 -56.81
CA SER A 17 68.02 6.50 -56.00
C SER A 17 68.46 6.45 -54.55
N PRO A 18 68.28 7.52 -53.74
CA PRO A 18 68.48 7.41 -52.31
C PRO A 18 67.58 6.28 -51.79
N PRO A 19 68.03 5.51 -50.78
CA PRO A 19 67.20 4.46 -50.22
C PRO A 19 65.87 5.07 -49.79
N PRO A 20 64.75 4.32 -49.90
CA PRO A 20 63.49 4.81 -49.36
C PRO A 20 63.73 5.05 -47.88
N HIS A 21 63.74 6.33 -47.48
CA HIS A 21 63.42 6.68 -46.11
C HIS A 21 62.11 5.97 -45.84
N GLU A 22 62.08 5.09 -44.84
CA GLU A 22 60.84 4.60 -44.29
C GLU A 22 60.07 5.85 -43.84
N LEU A 23 59.13 6.27 -44.70
CA LEU A 23 58.05 7.15 -44.31
C LEU A 23 57.24 6.31 -43.34
N ASP A 24 57.63 6.38 -42.08
CA ASP A 24 56.86 5.93 -40.95
C ASP A 24 55.48 6.60 -41.04
N TYR A 25 54.54 5.89 -41.65
CA TYR A 25 53.12 6.15 -41.59
C TYR A 25 52.67 5.80 -40.17
N GLY A 26 53.20 6.56 -39.20
CA GLY A 26 53.21 6.21 -37.79
C GLY A 26 51.83 5.83 -37.32
N ASP A 27 51.73 4.70 -36.61
CA ASP A 27 50.51 3.92 -36.41
C ASP A 27 49.21 4.74 -36.20
N TYR A 28 48.56 5.09 -37.31
CA TYR A 28 47.17 5.58 -37.34
C TYR A 28 46.17 4.48 -36.96
N ARG A 29 46.66 3.24 -36.81
CA ARG A 29 45.91 2.02 -36.56
C ARG A 29 45.88 1.69 -35.06
N GLY A 30 45.16 2.51 -34.28
CA GLY A 30 44.91 2.21 -32.86
C GLY A 30 44.61 3.44 -31.97
N ARG A 31 44.94 4.65 -32.42
CA ARG A 31 44.77 5.89 -31.63
C ARG A 31 43.35 6.47 -31.60
N TRP A 32 42.33 5.63 -31.74
CA TRP A 32 40.93 6.03 -31.79
C TRP A 32 40.01 4.90 -31.34
N CYS A 33 38.90 5.28 -30.74
CA CYS A 33 37.87 4.35 -30.27
C CYS A 33 36.68 4.37 -31.23
N VAL A 34 35.94 3.26 -31.29
CA VAL A 34 34.78 3.09 -32.17
C VAL A 34 33.55 2.70 -31.34
N ASP A 35 32.38 3.21 -31.71
CA ASP A 35 31.10 2.81 -31.11
C ASP A 35 30.39 1.68 -31.89
N ASP A 36 29.24 1.21 -31.41
CA ASP A 36 28.44 0.16 -32.05
C ASP A 36 27.79 0.60 -33.38
N HIS A 37 27.79 1.90 -33.67
CA HIS A 37 27.32 2.50 -34.92
C HIS A 37 28.46 2.73 -35.93
N GLY A 38 29.72 2.56 -35.53
CA GLY A 38 30.91 2.76 -36.37
C GLY A 38 31.48 4.18 -36.35
N TYR A 39 31.03 5.06 -35.47
CA TYR A 39 31.61 6.40 -35.32
C TYR A 39 32.97 6.38 -34.63
N VAL A 40 33.81 7.33 -35.02
CA VAL A 40 35.20 7.47 -34.59
C VAL A 40 35.31 8.51 -33.47
N HIS A 41 35.91 8.12 -32.36
CA HIS A 41 36.17 8.99 -31.20
C HIS A 41 37.67 9.18 -30.99
N VAL A 42 38.07 10.44 -30.75
CA VAL A 42 39.47 10.82 -30.53
C VAL A 42 39.89 10.59 -29.08
N ILE A 43 41.20 10.39 -28.84
CA ILE A 43 41.76 10.27 -27.49
C ILE A 43 41.37 11.49 -26.63
N GLY A 44 41.00 11.24 -25.38
CA GLY A 44 40.48 12.23 -24.43
C GLY A 44 38.97 12.51 -24.56
N GLN A 45 38.30 12.05 -25.61
CA GLN A 45 36.86 12.23 -25.79
C GLN A 45 36.08 11.29 -24.86
N VAL A 46 35.06 11.84 -24.18
CA VAL A 46 34.03 11.05 -23.48
C VAL A 46 32.88 10.77 -24.45
N TYR A 47 32.49 9.51 -24.57
CA TYR A 47 31.44 9.05 -25.48
C TYR A 47 30.64 7.87 -24.90
N TYR A 48 29.56 7.48 -25.56
CA TYR A 48 28.74 6.31 -25.20
C TYR A 48 28.82 5.28 -26.33
N PRO A 49 29.54 4.15 -26.16
CA PRO A 49 29.76 3.20 -27.25
C PRO A 49 28.53 2.36 -27.63
N SER A 50 27.45 2.44 -26.85
CA SER A 50 26.13 1.91 -27.20
C SER A 50 25.05 2.59 -26.34
N PRO A 51 23.75 2.47 -26.69
CA PRO A 51 22.65 2.99 -25.86
C PRO A 51 22.57 2.37 -24.46
N THR A 52 23.12 1.16 -24.25
CA THR A 52 23.14 0.47 -22.95
C THR A 52 24.43 0.67 -22.17
N ALA A 53 25.51 1.10 -22.82
CA ALA A 53 26.81 1.26 -22.20
C ALA A 53 26.91 2.51 -21.31
N CYS A 54 27.90 2.48 -20.42
CA CYS A 54 28.30 3.62 -19.60
C CYS A 54 29.19 4.61 -20.37
N PRO A 55 29.33 5.86 -19.89
CA PRO A 55 30.26 6.80 -20.51
C PRO A 55 31.69 6.26 -20.44
N CYS A 56 32.36 6.26 -21.58
CA CYS A 56 33.73 5.82 -21.73
C CYS A 56 34.60 6.97 -22.20
N THR A 57 35.81 7.06 -21.65
CA THR A 57 36.84 7.98 -22.13
C THR A 57 37.76 7.21 -23.07
N CYS A 58 37.98 7.71 -24.29
CA CYS A 58 38.94 7.08 -25.19
C CYS A 58 40.37 7.40 -24.71
N THR A 59 41.20 6.39 -24.47
CA THR A 59 42.63 6.52 -24.12
C THR A 59 43.50 5.88 -25.21
N GLU A 60 44.82 6.01 -25.12
CA GLU A 60 45.74 5.35 -26.08
C GLU A 60 45.67 3.81 -25.99
N ASP A 61 45.29 3.26 -24.84
CA ASP A 61 45.07 1.82 -24.63
C ASP A 61 43.63 1.36 -24.98
N GLY A 62 42.74 2.28 -25.39
CA GLY A 62 41.35 2.00 -25.76
C GLY A 62 40.30 2.67 -24.85
N PRO A 63 39.03 2.23 -24.90
CA PRO A 63 37.94 2.90 -24.16
C PRO A 63 37.89 2.49 -22.68
N VAL A 64 38.10 3.46 -21.79
CA VAL A 64 37.98 3.28 -20.34
C VAL A 64 36.58 3.72 -19.89
N CYS A 65 35.70 2.74 -19.64
CA CYS A 65 34.32 2.96 -19.24
C CYS A 65 34.17 3.03 -17.72
N ILE A 66 33.54 4.09 -17.21
CA ILE A 66 33.32 4.30 -15.77
C ILE A 66 31.82 4.31 -15.52
N GLN A 67 31.33 3.42 -14.63
CA GLN A 67 29.95 3.49 -14.18
C GLN A 67 29.79 4.67 -13.21
N PRO A 68 28.97 5.69 -13.52
CA PRO A 68 28.69 6.79 -12.62
C PRO A 68 27.85 6.31 -11.44
N THR A 69 27.79 7.10 -10.37
CA THR A 69 26.94 6.81 -9.20
C THR A 69 25.46 6.87 -9.58
N CYS A 70 24.88 5.72 -9.91
CA CYS A 70 23.48 5.62 -10.33
C CYS A 70 22.51 5.98 -9.18
N ALA A 71 21.39 6.62 -9.53
CA ALA A 71 20.33 6.94 -8.59
C ALA A 71 19.72 5.67 -7.97
N ARG A 72 19.46 5.68 -6.66
CA ARG A 72 18.81 4.55 -5.99
C ARG A 72 17.36 4.40 -6.46
N ILE A 73 17.03 3.21 -6.97
CA ILE A 73 15.67 2.87 -7.37
C ILE A 73 14.77 2.82 -6.14
N HIS A 74 13.62 3.51 -6.22
CA HIS A 74 12.64 3.51 -5.13
C HIS A 74 12.12 2.08 -4.90
N PRO A 75 11.99 1.58 -3.64
CA PRO A 75 11.44 0.25 -3.32
C PRO A 75 9.96 0.02 -3.73
N ARG A 76 9.34 0.97 -4.43
CA ARG A 76 8.01 0.86 -5.04
C ARG A 76 8.09 0.51 -6.53
N CYS A 77 9.29 0.40 -7.10
CA CYS A 77 9.44 0.01 -8.49
C CYS A 77 9.02 -1.45 -8.70
N THR A 78 8.12 -1.69 -9.64
CA THR A 78 7.67 -3.05 -10.03
C THR A 78 8.34 -3.54 -11.30
N ARG A 79 8.87 -2.65 -12.14
CA ARG A 79 9.65 -3.01 -13.33
C ARG A 79 10.86 -2.10 -13.49
N ILE A 80 12.04 -2.71 -13.41
CA ILE A 80 13.34 -2.06 -13.61
C ILE A 80 13.83 -2.38 -15.03
N SER A 81 14.39 -1.37 -15.69
CA SER A 81 14.97 -1.47 -17.03
C SER A 81 16.48 -1.31 -16.97
N TYR A 82 17.20 -2.18 -17.67
CA TYR A 82 18.66 -2.15 -17.81
C TYR A 82 19.08 -1.71 -19.23
N LYS A 83 18.23 -0.92 -19.89
CA LYS A 83 18.45 -0.42 -21.27
C LYS A 83 19.34 0.84 -21.36
N ALA A 84 20.09 1.13 -20.30
CA ALA A 84 20.99 2.25 -20.15
C ALA A 84 22.02 1.92 -19.06
N CYS A 85 23.14 2.65 -19.04
CA CYS A 85 24.20 2.53 -18.02
C CYS A 85 23.71 2.47 -16.56
N CYS A 86 22.69 3.27 -16.26
CA CYS A 86 22.03 3.25 -14.96
C CYS A 86 20.62 2.66 -15.10
N PRO A 87 20.20 1.78 -14.18
CA PRO A 87 18.91 1.14 -14.26
C PRO A 87 17.78 2.12 -13.93
N VAL A 88 16.73 2.14 -14.75
CA VAL A 88 15.61 3.09 -14.65
C VAL A 88 14.33 2.37 -14.23
N CYS A 89 13.52 3.00 -13.40
CA CYS A 89 12.21 2.47 -13.04
C CYS A 89 11.17 2.80 -14.13
N GLU A 90 10.69 1.79 -14.85
CA GLU A 90 9.66 1.95 -15.90
C GLU A 90 8.23 1.88 -15.34
N ALA A 91 8.02 1.17 -14.23
CA ALA A 91 6.71 1.03 -13.61
C ALA A 91 6.80 1.06 -12.08
N VAL A 92 5.91 1.85 -11.46
CA VAL A 92 5.78 1.99 -10.00
C VAL A 92 4.49 1.33 -9.54
N ALA A 93 4.54 0.63 -8.40
CA ALA A 93 3.40 0.02 -7.73
C ALA A 93 2.26 1.02 -7.48
N ARG A 94 1.21 0.94 -8.31
CA ARG A 94 -0.07 1.65 -8.14
C ARG A 94 -1.03 0.91 -7.19
N VAL A 95 -0.49 0.12 -6.27
CA VAL A 95 -1.24 -0.68 -5.30
C VAL A 95 -0.78 -0.36 -3.88
N CYS A 96 -1.69 -0.52 -2.93
CA CYS A 96 -1.35 -0.70 -1.52
C CYS A 96 -0.96 -2.15 -1.28
N VAL A 97 0.01 -2.42 -0.42
CA VAL A 97 0.32 -3.77 0.07
C VAL A 97 -0.07 -3.84 1.54
N TYR A 98 -0.92 -4.80 1.91
CA TYR A 98 -1.40 -5.01 3.27
C TYR A 98 -1.44 -6.50 3.58
N ARG A 99 -0.78 -6.94 4.66
CA ARG A 99 -0.67 -8.35 5.08
C ARG A 99 -0.36 -9.32 3.91
N GLY A 100 0.58 -8.93 3.04
CA GLY A 100 1.00 -9.72 1.88
C GLY A 100 0.07 -9.70 0.65
N ARG A 101 -1.06 -9.00 0.71
CA ARG A 101 -2.00 -8.84 -0.42
C ARG A 101 -1.89 -7.45 -1.04
N SER A 102 -2.13 -7.36 -2.35
CA SER A 102 -2.13 -6.10 -3.11
C SER A 102 -3.56 -5.63 -3.38
N TYR A 103 -3.81 -4.34 -3.15
CA TYR A 103 -5.11 -3.69 -3.29
C TYR A 103 -4.96 -2.45 -4.20
N ARG A 104 -5.93 -2.21 -5.08
CA ARG A 104 -5.95 -1.05 -5.99
C ARG A 104 -6.25 0.23 -5.21
N VAL A 105 -5.86 1.38 -5.76
CA VAL A 105 -6.21 2.69 -5.17
C VAL A 105 -7.73 2.85 -5.13
N LEU A 106 -8.24 3.35 -3.99
CA LEU A 106 -9.66 3.45 -3.62
C LEU A 106 -10.39 2.12 -3.39
N GLU A 107 -9.71 0.97 -3.47
CA GLU A 107 -10.31 -0.33 -3.15
C GLU A 107 -10.58 -0.43 -1.64
N GLU A 108 -11.81 -0.84 -1.30
CA GLU A 108 -12.25 -1.14 0.07
C GLU A 108 -12.32 -2.65 0.29
N PHE A 109 -11.78 -3.11 1.41
CA PHE A 109 -11.70 -4.53 1.76
C PHE A 109 -11.94 -4.75 3.25
N ARG A 110 -12.48 -5.92 3.60
CA ARG A 110 -12.68 -6.34 4.99
C ARG A 110 -11.58 -7.29 5.43
N ILE A 111 -11.01 -7.01 6.60
CA ILE A 111 -10.00 -7.85 7.26
C ILE A 111 -10.64 -8.78 8.28
N SER A 112 -11.68 -8.30 8.96
CA SER A 112 -12.55 -9.09 9.83
C SER A 112 -14.00 -8.65 9.63
N ARG A 113 -14.94 -9.21 10.42
CA ARG A 113 -16.34 -8.72 10.42
C ARG A 113 -16.42 -7.23 10.80
N CYS A 114 -15.53 -6.80 11.72
CA CYS A 114 -15.49 -5.45 12.28
C CYS A 114 -14.47 -4.52 11.62
N GLU A 115 -13.37 -5.04 11.09
CA GLU A 115 -12.28 -4.23 10.53
C GLU A 115 -12.47 -4.08 9.01
N ARG A 116 -12.77 -2.85 8.57
CA ARG A 116 -12.81 -2.44 7.16
C ARG A 116 -11.66 -1.50 6.85
N CYS A 117 -10.99 -1.72 5.74
CA CYS A 117 -9.83 -0.96 5.30
C CYS A 117 -10.02 -0.44 3.88
N ARG A 118 -9.35 0.68 3.56
CA ARG A 118 -9.36 1.30 2.23
C ARG A 118 -7.95 1.65 1.81
N CYS A 119 -7.59 1.38 0.56
CA CYS A 119 -6.36 1.90 -0.03
C CYS A 119 -6.56 3.37 -0.44
N GLY A 120 -5.87 4.30 0.23
CA GLY A 120 -5.94 5.74 -0.07
C GLY A 120 -5.20 6.13 -1.34
N SER A 121 -5.47 7.34 -1.85
CA SER A 121 -4.82 7.93 -3.03
C SER A 121 -3.30 8.11 -2.87
N ASN A 122 -2.85 8.36 -1.64
CA ASN A 122 -1.43 8.38 -1.26
C ASN A 122 -0.79 6.97 -1.18
N ARG A 123 -1.56 5.92 -1.47
CA ARG A 123 -1.16 4.50 -1.46
C ARG A 123 -0.74 4.02 -0.06
N GLN A 124 -1.42 4.53 0.96
CA GLN A 124 -1.42 4.01 2.33
C GLN A 124 -2.77 3.35 2.63
N VAL A 125 -2.80 2.46 3.62
CA VAL A 125 -4.00 1.70 3.98
C VAL A 125 -4.62 2.32 5.22
N TYR A 126 -5.88 2.72 5.11
CA TYR A 126 -6.66 3.30 6.20
C TYR A 126 -7.66 2.26 6.69
N CYS A 127 -7.41 1.71 7.88
CA CYS A 127 -8.32 0.77 8.52
C CYS A 127 -9.17 1.47 9.57
N SER A 128 -10.43 1.07 9.68
CA SER A 128 -11.37 1.50 10.71
C SER A 128 -12.05 0.26 11.29
N VAL A 129 -12.11 0.21 12.62
CA VAL A 129 -12.84 -0.82 13.36
C VAL A 129 -14.24 -0.28 13.63
N SER A 130 -15.26 -1.06 13.26
CA SER A 130 -16.65 -0.74 13.60
C SER A 130 -16.83 -0.77 15.12
N ALA A 131 -17.20 0.36 15.71
CA ALA A 131 -17.73 0.40 17.06
C ALA A 131 -19.14 -0.19 17.06
N CYS A 132 -19.44 -1.07 18.01
CA CYS A 132 -20.76 -1.65 18.19
C CYS A 132 -21.61 -0.79 19.13
N PRO A 133 -22.91 -0.62 18.86
CA PRO A 133 -23.83 0.00 19.81
C PRO A 133 -23.93 -0.88 21.08
N ALA A 134 -24.25 -0.25 22.21
CA ALA A 134 -24.54 -0.99 23.43
C ALA A 134 -25.80 -1.84 23.21
N PRO A 135 -25.80 -3.15 23.57
CA PRO A 135 -26.98 -3.99 23.44
C PRO A 135 -28.10 -3.49 24.38
N HIS A 136 -29.34 -3.57 23.91
CA HIS A 136 -30.54 -3.21 24.69
C HIS A 136 -31.10 -4.43 25.47
N CYS A 137 -30.28 -5.45 25.69
CA CYS A 137 -30.62 -6.70 26.36
C CYS A 137 -29.49 -7.13 27.30
N VAL A 138 -29.84 -7.92 28.31
CA VAL A 138 -28.88 -8.47 29.29
C VAL A 138 -28.28 -9.82 28.86
N ASN A 139 -28.83 -10.45 27.81
CA ASN A 139 -28.39 -11.73 27.24
C ASN A 139 -27.91 -11.64 25.77
N PRO A 140 -27.02 -10.70 25.39
CA PRO A 140 -26.56 -10.56 24.01
C PRO A 140 -25.88 -11.83 23.48
N THR A 141 -26.26 -12.26 22.28
CA THR A 141 -25.62 -13.41 21.59
C THR A 141 -24.52 -12.94 20.65
N TYR A 142 -23.36 -13.59 20.70
CA TYR A 142 -22.24 -13.34 19.80
C TYR A 142 -22.20 -14.39 18.68
N ASP A 143 -22.31 -13.93 17.45
CA ASP A 143 -22.39 -14.77 16.26
C ASP A 143 -21.11 -14.62 15.41
N PRO A 144 -20.43 -15.70 15.00
CA PRO A 144 -19.16 -15.62 14.26
C PRO A 144 -19.30 -15.05 12.84
N HIS A 145 -20.53 -14.84 12.35
CA HIS A 145 -20.83 -14.17 11.09
C HIS A 145 -21.06 -12.66 11.24
N HIS A 146 -21.25 -12.17 12.46
CA HIS A 146 -21.51 -10.77 12.76
C HIS A 146 -20.34 -10.09 13.47
N CYS A 147 -20.29 -8.75 13.41
CA CYS A 147 -19.33 -7.96 14.18
C CYS A 147 -19.82 -7.71 15.61
N CYS A 148 -21.10 -7.37 15.73
CA CYS A 148 -21.70 -6.89 16.96
C CYS A 148 -22.60 -7.95 17.60
N PRO A 149 -22.76 -7.93 18.93
CA PRO A 149 -23.73 -8.77 19.61
C PRO A 149 -25.16 -8.50 19.13
N VAL A 150 -26.00 -9.52 19.14
CA VAL A 150 -27.41 -9.45 18.72
C VAL A 150 -28.32 -9.92 19.85
N CYS A 151 -29.30 -9.10 20.18
CA CYS A 151 -30.42 -9.42 21.07
C CYS A 151 -31.51 -10.14 20.26
N ARG A 152 -31.56 -11.47 20.30
CA ARG A 152 -32.51 -12.26 19.48
C ARG A 152 -33.96 -12.07 19.93
N ASP A 153 -34.16 -11.97 21.24
CA ASP A 153 -35.49 -11.86 21.87
C ASP A 153 -35.94 -10.39 22.07
N GLY A 154 -35.26 -9.45 21.41
CA GLY A 154 -35.49 -8.01 21.60
C GLY A 154 -34.91 -7.46 22.90
N PRO A 155 -35.35 -6.26 23.34
CA PRO A 155 -34.90 -5.67 24.59
C PRO A 155 -35.43 -6.41 25.81
N ASN A 156 -34.61 -6.57 26.85
CA ASN A 156 -34.96 -7.29 28.06
C ASN A 156 -34.12 -6.85 29.27
N CYS A 157 -34.52 -7.30 30.46
CA CYS A 157 -33.89 -6.98 31.75
C CYS A 157 -33.96 -8.15 32.73
N PHE A 158 -33.19 -8.09 33.83
CA PHE A 158 -33.23 -9.08 34.91
C PHE A 158 -34.31 -8.78 35.95
N ALA A 159 -35.28 -9.69 36.10
CA ALA A 159 -36.16 -9.78 37.26
C ALA A 159 -35.58 -10.81 38.24
N GLY A 160 -34.79 -10.34 39.21
CA GLY A 160 -34.01 -11.21 40.10
C GLY A 160 -33.00 -12.05 39.31
N SER A 161 -33.21 -13.37 39.27
CA SER A 161 -32.38 -14.32 38.50
C SER A 161 -32.92 -14.67 37.10
N ARG A 162 -34.12 -14.16 36.74
CA ARG A 162 -34.79 -14.46 35.46
C ARG A 162 -34.65 -13.28 34.50
N VAL A 163 -34.67 -13.54 33.20
CA VAL A 163 -34.74 -12.51 32.15
C VAL A 163 -36.19 -12.36 31.71
N ILE A 164 -36.70 -11.13 31.64
CA ILE A 164 -38.04 -10.80 31.13
C ILE A 164 -37.97 -9.84 29.95
N PRO A 165 -38.85 -9.98 28.93
CA PRO A 165 -38.89 -9.08 27.78
C PRO A 165 -39.39 -7.68 28.18
N ALA A 166 -38.92 -6.66 27.49
CA ALA A 166 -39.49 -5.31 27.59
C ALA A 166 -40.79 -5.22 26.77
N GLY A 167 -41.79 -4.52 27.31
CA GLY A 167 -43.08 -4.32 26.63
C GLY A 167 -44.29 -4.22 27.57
N GLY A 168 -44.15 -4.63 28.83
CA GLY A 168 -45.20 -4.50 29.84
C GLY A 168 -44.83 -5.18 31.17
N PRO A 169 -45.74 -5.16 32.15
CA PRO A 169 -45.64 -5.97 33.36
C PRO A 169 -45.73 -7.47 33.06
N VAL A 170 -44.98 -8.27 33.79
CA VAL A 170 -44.95 -9.74 33.73
C VAL A 170 -45.06 -10.30 35.15
N ASP A 171 -46.02 -11.18 35.39
CA ASP A 171 -46.17 -11.90 36.65
C ASP A 171 -45.01 -12.89 36.86
N ILE A 172 -44.24 -12.70 37.93
CA ILE A 172 -43.13 -13.60 38.31
C ILE A 172 -43.63 -14.70 39.27
N ASN A 173 -44.57 -14.34 40.14
CA ASN A 173 -45.30 -15.23 41.05
C ASN A 173 -46.66 -14.58 41.40
N GLU A 174 -47.50 -15.25 42.19
CA GLU A 174 -48.85 -14.78 42.59
C GLU A 174 -48.89 -13.42 43.32
N TYR A 175 -47.74 -12.95 43.82
CA TYR A 175 -47.57 -11.73 44.63
C TYR A 175 -46.45 -10.82 44.11
N THR A 176 -45.96 -10.98 42.88
CA THR A 176 -44.88 -10.13 42.34
C THR A 176 -44.98 -9.96 40.84
N VAL A 177 -45.14 -8.71 40.41
CA VAL A 177 -45.20 -8.29 39.02
C VAL A 177 -43.97 -7.44 38.72
N CYS A 178 -43.21 -7.78 37.68
CA CYS A 178 -42.00 -7.05 37.30
C CYS A 178 -42.11 -6.48 35.88
N TYR A 179 -41.54 -5.30 35.66
CA TYR A 179 -41.45 -4.65 34.35
C TYR A 179 -40.06 -4.04 34.12
N CYS A 180 -39.61 -4.06 32.86
CA CYS A 180 -38.39 -3.35 32.48
C CYS A 180 -38.66 -1.84 32.39
N THR A 181 -37.97 -1.06 33.21
CA THR A 181 -37.95 0.40 33.10
C THR A 181 -36.97 0.84 32.02
N TYR A 182 -37.22 2.01 31.41
CA TYR A 182 -36.29 2.68 30.51
C TYR A 182 -35.48 3.71 31.28
N LYS A 183 -34.22 3.91 30.88
CA LYS A 183 -33.33 4.90 31.50
C LYS A 183 -33.64 6.28 30.95
N ASP A 184 -33.98 7.22 31.84
CA ASP A 184 -34.26 8.65 31.64
C ASP A 184 -33.98 9.19 30.21
N ASP A 185 -35.05 9.43 29.45
CA ASP A 185 -35.07 9.92 28.06
C ASP A 185 -34.27 9.12 27.00
N THR A 186 -33.80 7.92 27.34
CA THR A 186 -33.10 7.03 26.40
C THR A 186 -33.87 5.73 26.17
N TRP A 187 -33.87 5.23 24.93
CA TRP A 187 -34.49 3.94 24.54
C TRP A 187 -33.68 2.71 25.02
N HIS A 188 -32.90 2.85 26.09
CA HIS A 188 -32.17 1.78 26.73
C HIS A 188 -32.93 1.31 27.98
N THR A 189 -33.20 0.01 28.07
CA THR A 189 -33.76 -0.61 29.27
C THR A 189 -32.74 -0.56 30.41
N HIS A 190 -33.21 -0.40 31.64
CA HIS A 190 -32.40 -0.68 32.81
C HIS A 190 -32.04 -2.17 32.85
N PRO A 191 -30.81 -2.55 33.28
CA PRO A 191 -30.42 -3.96 33.36
C PRO A 191 -31.25 -4.79 34.34
N HIS A 192 -31.92 -4.14 35.29
CA HIS A 192 -32.77 -4.75 36.30
C HIS A 192 -34.21 -4.24 36.15
N ALA A 193 -35.17 -5.14 36.31
CA ALA A 193 -36.59 -4.82 36.33
C ALA A 193 -36.95 -4.08 37.63
N THR A 194 -37.96 -3.20 37.56
CA THR A 194 -38.70 -2.79 38.75
C THR A 194 -39.74 -3.86 39.04
N CYS A 195 -39.85 -4.28 40.30
CA CYS A 195 -40.81 -5.28 40.75
C CYS A 195 -41.71 -4.67 41.82
N GLU A 196 -43.02 -4.84 41.65
CA GLU A 196 -44.05 -4.40 42.58
C GLU A 196 -44.80 -5.63 43.10
N GLU A 197 -45.03 -5.67 44.40
CA GLU A 197 -45.97 -6.61 44.99
C GLU A 197 -47.38 -6.03 44.73
N PRO A 198 -48.30 -6.75 44.05
CA PRO A 198 -49.67 -6.32 43.94
C PRO A 198 -50.22 -6.13 45.34
N ALA A 199 -50.63 -4.89 45.67
CA ALA A 199 -51.19 -4.59 46.98
C ALA A 199 -52.28 -5.62 47.28
N CYS A 200 -52.05 -6.44 48.30
CA CYS A 200 -52.94 -7.53 48.65
C CYS A 200 -54.36 -7.00 48.73
N LEU A 201 -55.33 -7.69 48.12
CA LEU A 201 -56.74 -7.41 48.44
C LEU A 201 -56.88 -7.52 49.95
N ASP A 202 -57.22 -6.40 50.60
CA ASP A 202 -57.32 -6.27 52.06
C ASP A 202 -58.35 -7.25 52.62
N SER A 203 -57.93 -8.50 52.84
CA SER A 203 -58.69 -9.57 53.48
C SER A 203 -58.76 -9.36 55.00
N ASN A 204 -58.90 -8.10 55.41
CA ASN A 204 -59.06 -7.69 56.79
C ASN A 204 -59.89 -6.40 56.97
N ARG A 205 -60.77 -6.06 56.02
CA ARG A 205 -61.98 -5.31 56.36
C ARG A 205 -63.00 -6.27 56.94
N THR A 206 -62.93 -6.41 58.26
CA THR A 206 -63.98 -7.01 59.08
C THR A 206 -65.35 -6.43 58.71
N PRO A 207 -66.41 -7.24 58.61
CA PRO A 207 -67.76 -6.70 58.53
C PRO A 207 -68.08 -6.09 59.89
N VAL A 208 -68.07 -4.76 59.98
CA VAL A 208 -68.57 -4.07 61.16
C VAL A 208 -70.09 -4.28 61.19
N LEU A 209 -70.52 -5.32 61.91
CA LEU A 209 -71.87 -5.36 62.47
C LEU A 209 -72.02 -4.14 63.38
N LEU A 210 -72.65 -3.09 62.85
CA LEU A 210 -73.32 -2.11 63.70
C LEU A 210 -74.81 -2.47 63.74
N SER A 211 -75.11 -3.41 64.63
CA SER A 211 -76.47 -3.73 65.02
C SER A 211 -77.11 -2.51 65.69
N LEU A 212 -78.10 -1.92 65.02
CA LEU A 212 -79.39 -1.50 65.59
C LEU A 212 -79.46 -1.17 67.11
N LEU A 213 -79.73 0.11 67.41
CA LEU A 213 -80.74 0.66 68.36
C LEU A 213 -80.26 1.65 69.45
N VAL A 214 -81.20 2.54 69.80
CA VAL A 214 -81.28 3.50 70.94
C VAL A 214 -80.24 4.64 70.89
N PHE A 215 -80.60 5.93 70.93
CA PHE A 215 -81.83 6.64 71.36
C PHE A 215 -82.43 7.52 70.25
#